data_AF-A0A1B0DDE5-F1
#
_entry.id   AF-A0A1B0DDE5-F1
#
_cell.length_a   1.000
_cell.length_b   1.000
_cell.length_c   1.000
_cell.angle_alpha   90.00
_cell.angle_beta   90.00
_cell.angle_gamma   90.00
#
_symmetry.space_group_name_H-M   'P 1'
#
loop_
_entity.id
_entity.type
_entity.pdbx_description
1 polymer ?
#
loop_
_entity_poly.entity_id
_entity_poly.type
_entity_poly.pdbx_seq_one_letter_code
_entity_poly.pdbx_strand_id
1 'polypeptide(L)'
;DLDPLIPEPCVPFSLQIPNVVPAYLNLHYTCETGSRLLFSSVIWVSKLPVFRSLPDDCQVQILRSCWTELFVLGLAQSAPQLAFSTIVTSLVNCFKAAVVQEKLTAARIKLMADNISRLCDFVQNIQRIGVDDYEFAVLRLLLLFSTDNIRREPMRHSTSLEGIQDIACRCLRVHIDQSHHPSQSDRFAKLLLKLPALRTFNANTMEDLFFANLIGQVQID
;
A
#
# COMPACT_ATOMS: atom_id res chain seq x y z
N ASP A 1 20.68 -16.88 0.95
CA ASP A 1 20.45 -16.33 2.30
C ASP A 1 19.52 -15.14 2.23
N LEU A 2 18.21 -15.44 2.22
CA LEU A 2 17.10 -14.47 2.20
C LEU A 2 16.62 -14.08 3.61
N ASP A 3 16.89 -14.98 4.55
CA ASP A 3 16.54 -14.89 5.96
C ASP A 3 16.85 -13.55 6.63
N PRO A 4 17.93 -12.81 6.29
CA PRO A 4 18.15 -11.52 6.93
C PRO A 4 17.21 -10.40 6.49
N LEU A 5 16.58 -10.49 5.30
CA LEU A 5 15.84 -9.37 4.70
C LEU A 5 14.32 -9.45 4.95
N ILE A 6 13.72 -10.58 4.64
CA ILE A 6 12.30 -10.87 4.90
C ILE A 6 12.27 -12.23 5.57
N PRO A 7 12.19 -12.29 6.91
CA PRO A 7 12.02 -13.55 7.62
C PRO A 7 10.79 -14.28 7.08
N GLU A 8 10.84 -15.61 6.94
CA GLU A 8 9.67 -16.44 6.55
C GLU A 8 8.34 -16.06 7.25
N PRO A 9 8.29 -15.77 8.57
CA PRO A 9 7.04 -15.35 9.22
C PRO A 9 6.52 -13.97 8.80
N CYS A 10 7.31 -13.18 8.06
CA CYS A 10 6.91 -11.88 7.51
C CYS A 10 6.44 -11.98 6.05
N VAL A 11 6.54 -13.15 5.40
CA VAL A 11 5.98 -13.37 4.06
C VAL A 11 4.46 -13.21 4.04
N PRO A 12 3.68 -13.85 4.94
CA PRO A 12 2.24 -13.64 4.96
C PRO A 12 1.85 -12.26 5.52
N PHE A 13 0.97 -11.56 4.81
CA PHE A 13 0.37 -10.32 5.32
C PHE A 13 -0.90 -10.64 6.12
N SER A 14 -0.77 -10.75 7.44
CA SER A 14 -1.90 -11.00 8.32
C SER A 14 -2.74 -9.74 8.53
N LEU A 15 -3.79 -9.56 7.73
CA LEU A 15 -4.85 -8.60 8.01
C LEU A 15 -5.96 -9.29 8.81
N GLN A 16 -6.26 -8.79 10.01
CA GLN A 16 -7.46 -9.22 10.74
C GLN A 16 -8.68 -8.50 10.16
N ILE A 17 -9.50 -9.23 9.41
CA ILE A 17 -10.69 -8.68 8.74
C ILE A 17 -11.80 -8.44 9.80
N PRO A 18 -12.53 -7.31 9.75
CA PRO A 18 -13.69 -7.11 10.61
C PRO A 18 -14.75 -8.21 10.38
N ASN A 19 -15.12 -8.94 11.42
CA ASN A 19 -16.04 -10.09 11.36
C ASN A 19 -17.53 -9.72 11.15
N VAL A 20 -17.86 -8.44 10.97
CA VAL A 20 -19.25 -7.98 10.83
C VAL A 20 -19.36 -7.04 9.65
N VAL A 21 -20.24 -7.37 8.69
CA VAL A 21 -20.67 -6.43 7.65
C VAL A 21 -22.17 -6.13 7.88
N PRO A 22 -22.54 -5.26 8.83
CA PRO A 22 -23.91 -4.75 8.86
C PRO A 22 -24.06 -3.80 7.67
N ALA A 23 -25.12 -3.99 6.87
CA ALA A 23 -25.43 -3.22 5.65
C ALA A 23 -25.62 -1.69 5.84
N TYR A 24 -25.39 -1.18 7.05
CA TYR A 24 -25.71 0.18 7.50
C TYR A 24 -24.47 0.97 7.98
N LEU A 25 -23.29 0.35 8.04
CA LEU A 25 -22.04 0.95 8.56
C LEU A 25 -20.93 1.01 7.51
N ASN A 26 -21.31 1.24 6.26
CA ASN A 26 -20.45 1.33 5.07
C ASN A 26 -19.19 2.22 5.24
N LEU A 27 -19.33 3.37 5.90
CA LEU A 27 -18.21 4.28 6.16
C LEU A 27 -17.33 3.80 7.34
N HIS A 28 -17.94 3.35 8.44
CA HIS A 28 -17.21 2.80 9.59
C HIS A 28 -16.41 1.57 9.19
N TYR A 29 -17.00 0.67 8.40
CA TYR A 29 -16.30 -0.49 7.86
C TYR A 29 -15.11 -0.07 6.97
N THR A 30 -15.28 0.96 6.13
CA THR A 30 -14.19 1.48 5.28
C THR A 30 -13.06 2.06 6.12
N CYS A 31 -13.37 2.89 7.12
CA CYS A 31 -12.37 3.51 8.00
C CYS A 31 -11.70 2.49 8.94
N GLU A 32 -12.46 1.56 9.51
CA GLU A 32 -11.92 0.49 10.34
C GLU A 32 -11.00 -0.42 9.51
N THR A 33 -11.42 -0.81 8.30
CA THR A 33 -10.58 -1.59 7.38
C THR A 33 -9.32 -0.82 7.03
N GLY A 34 -9.44 0.47 6.71
CA GLY A 34 -8.30 1.33 6.44
C GLY A 34 -7.31 1.38 7.62
N SER A 35 -7.83 1.56 8.84
CA SER A 35 -7.02 1.70 10.05
C SER A 35 -6.28 0.40 10.38
N ARG A 36 -6.98 -0.73 10.28
CA ARG A 36 -6.37 -2.06 10.45
C ARG A 36 -5.29 -2.31 9.41
N LEU A 37 -5.49 -1.86 8.17
CA LEU A 37 -4.53 -2.03 7.10
C LEU A 37 -3.26 -1.20 7.32
N LEU A 38 -3.40 0.06 7.73
CA LEU A 38 -2.25 0.88 8.13
C LEU A 38 -1.50 0.25 9.30
N PHE A 39 -2.22 -0.19 10.33
CA PHE A 39 -1.61 -0.80 11.50
C PHE A 39 -0.88 -2.11 11.17
N SER A 40 -1.50 -2.99 10.36
CA SER A 40 -0.86 -4.21 9.87
C SER A 40 0.39 -3.89 9.03
N SER A 41 0.34 -2.86 8.18
CA SER A 41 1.50 -2.40 7.42
C SER A 41 2.63 -1.94 8.34
N VAL A 42 2.35 -1.10 9.34
CA VAL A 42 3.37 -0.64 10.31
C VAL A 42 3.96 -1.80 11.10
N ILE A 43 3.13 -2.72 11.60
CA ILE A 43 3.61 -3.92 12.28
C ILE A 43 4.52 -4.74 11.37
N TRP A 44 4.12 -4.96 10.12
CA TRP A 44 4.92 -5.70 9.16
C TRP A 44 6.30 -5.06 8.96
N VAL A 45 6.35 -3.76 8.70
CA VAL A 45 7.60 -3.00 8.54
C VAL A 45 8.46 -3.11 9.81
N SER A 46 7.84 -2.96 10.98
CA SER A 46 8.54 -3.04 12.27
C SER A 46 9.13 -4.42 12.58
N LYS A 47 8.74 -5.48 11.85
CA LYS A 47 9.31 -6.84 12.02
C LYS A 47 10.56 -7.07 11.17
N LEU A 48 10.83 -6.20 10.19
CA LEU A 48 11.97 -6.36 9.30
C LEU A 48 13.29 -6.02 10.03
N PRO A 49 14.27 -6.94 10.08
CA PRO A 49 15.56 -6.68 10.72
C PRO A 49 16.28 -5.48 10.11
N VAL A 50 16.25 -5.36 8.79
CA VAL A 50 16.85 -4.27 8.02
C VAL A 50 16.20 -2.91 8.27
N PHE A 51 14.93 -2.89 8.66
CA PHE A 51 14.24 -1.65 9.01
C PHE A 51 14.59 -1.22 10.44
N ARG A 52 14.65 -2.19 11.38
CA ARG A 52 15.05 -1.96 12.77
C ARG A 52 16.50 -1.48 12.94
N SER A 53 17.37 -1.79 11.97
CA SER A 53 18.75 -1.30 12.00
C SER A 53 18.88 0.17 11.64
N LEU A 54 17.82 0.80 11.12
CA LEU A 54 17.81 2.23 10.82
C LEU A 54 17.60 3.07 12.09
N PRO A 55 18.10 4.31 12.15
CA PRO A 55 17.75 5.26 13.20
C PRO A 55 16.24 5.49 13.28
N ASP A 56 15.71 5.69 14.49
CA ASP A 56 14.26 5.86 14.72
C ASP A 56 13.68 7.04 13.92
N ASP A 57 14.42 8.15 13.82
CA ASP A 57 14.01 9.32 13.02
C ASP A 57 13.83 8.95 11.54
N CYS A 58 14.74 8.15 10.99
CA CYS A 58 14.66 7.65 9.62
C CYS A 58 13.47 6.69 9.45
N GLN A 59 13.23 5.81 10.43
CA GLN A 59 12.10 4.87 10.37
C GLN A 59 10.76 5.61 10.25
N VAL A 60 10.53 6.61 11.12
CA VAL A 60 9.30 7.41 11.11
C VAL A 60 9.17 8.18 9.79
N GLN A 61 10.26 8.78 9.32
CA GLN A 61 10.25 9.55 8.08
C GLN A 61 9.94 8.69 6.85
N ILE A 62 10.54 7.49 6.74
CA ILE A 62 10.26 6.55 5.65
C ILE A 62 8.79 6.13 5.70
N LEU A 63 8.27 5.77 6.87
CA LEU A 63 6.86 5.40 7.02
C LEU A 63 5.94 6.54 6.59
N ARG A 64 6.21 7.77 7.04
CA ARG A 64 5.43 8.96 6.64
C ARG A 64 5.52 9.26 5.14
N SER A 65 6.63 8.96 4.48
CA SER A 65 6.78 9.25 3.04
C SER A 65 6.13 8.21 2.14
N CYS A 66 6.01 6.95 2.56
CA CYS A 66 5.48 5.87 1.71
C CYS A 66 4.23 5.17 2.27
N TRP A 67 3.60 5.70 3.33
CA TRP A 67 2.42 5.05 3.94
C TRP A 67 1.31 4.81 2.91
N THR A 68 1.09 5.77 1.99
CA THR A 68 0.05 5.67 0.96
C THR A 68 0.29 4.51 0.00
N GLU A 69 1.55 4.29 -0.37
CA GLU A 69 1.95 3.23 -1.30
C GLU A 69 1.79 1.86 -0.62
N LEU A 70 2.24 1.74 0.64
CA LEU A 70 2.04 0.54 1.46
C LEU A 70 0.56 0.25 1.70
N PHE A 71 -0.23 1.29 1.92
CA PHE A 71 -1.67 1.20 2.11
C PHE A 71 -2.37 0.66 0.87
N VAL A 72 -2.15 1.26 -0.29
CA VAL A 72 -2.79 0.84 -1.54
C VAL A 72 -2.33 -0.56 -1.94
N LEU A 73 -1.06 -0.90 -1.75
CA LEU A 73 -0.53 -2.24 -2.03
C LEU A 73 -1.14 -3.28 -1.08
N GLY A 74 -1.24 -2.97 0.21
CA GLY A 74 -1.92 -3.84 1.18
C GLY A 74 -3.41 -4.00 0.88
N LEU A 75 -4.09 -2.92 0.48
CA LEU A 75 -5.50 -2.98 0.07
C LEU A 75 -5.67 -3.91 -1.14
N ALA A 76 -4.76 -3.81 -2.11
CA ALA A 76 -4.76 -4.69 -3.28
C ALA A 76 -4.52 -6.16 -2.90
N GLN A 77 -3.60 -6.48 -1.98
CA GLN A 77 -3.37 -7.86 -1.51
C GLN A 77 -4.60 -8.42 -0.77
N SER A 78 -5.23 -7.62 0.09
CA SER A 78 -6.38 -8.06 0.89
C SER A 78 -7.72 -7.96 0.16
N ALA A 79 -7.78 -7.34 -1.01
CA ALA A 79 -9.02 -7.14 -1.77
C ALA A 79 -9.89 -8.40 -1.99
N PRO A 80 -9.33 -9.62 -2.23
CA PRO A 80 -10.15 -10.83 -2.40
C PRO A 80 -10.88 -11.27 -1.14
N GLN A 81 -10.34 -10.91 0.02
CA GLN A 81 -10.91 -11.28 1.33
C GLN A 81 -11.78 -10.14 1.88
N LEU A 82 -11.66 -8.94 1.32
CA LEU A 82 -12.44 -7.77 1.68
C LEU A 82 -13.69 -7.65 0.79
N ALA A 83 -14.74 -7.02 1.32
CA ALA A 83 -15.84 -6.55 0.49
C ALA A 83 -15.42 -5.28 -0.28
N PHE A 84 -14.42 -5.37 -1.15
CA PHE A 84 -13.83 -4.22 -1.84
C PHE A 84 -14.88 -3.43 -2.65
N SER A 85 -15.83 -4.11 -3.28
CA SER A 85 -16.98 -3.47 -3.95
C SER A 85 -17.83 -2.62 -2.99
N THR A 86 -18.03 -3.09 -1.76
CA THR A 86 -18.72 -2.34 -0.70
C THR A 86 -17.91 -1.12 -0.29
N ILE A 87 -16.59 -1.24 -0.13
CA ILE A 87 -15.70 -0.10 0.18
C ILE A 87 -15.83 0.98 -0.91
N VAL A 88 -15.66 0.60 -2.18
CA VAL A 88 -15.78 1.53 -3.31
C VAL A 88 -17.16 2.19 -3.36
N THR A 89 -18.23 1.42 -3.16
CA THR A 89 -19.60 1.94 -3.13
C THR A 89 -19.80 2.94 -1.99
N SER A 90 -19.21 2.66 -0.83
CA SER A 90 -19.26 3.54 0.35
C SER A 90 -18.56 4.87 0.08
N LEU A 91 -17.36 4.82 -0.51
CA LEU A 91 -16.60 6.00 -0.91
C LEU A 91 -17.38 6.86 -1.91
N VAL A 92 -17.93 6.23 -2.95
CA VAL A 92 -18.71 6.93 -3.99
C VAL A 92 -19.96 7.57 -3.40
N ASN A 93 -20.67 6.90 -2.50
CA ASN A 93 -21.87 7.44 -1.86
C ASN A 93 -21.53 8.62 -0.94
N CYS A 94 -20.46 8.52 -0.15
CA CYS A 94 -20.00 9.61 0.70
C CYS A 94 -19.57 10.83 -0.13
N PHE A 95 -18.84 10.58 -1.20
CA PHE A 95 -18.44 11.59 -2.16
C PHE A 95 -19.65 12.29 -2.81
N LYS A 96 -20.64 11.54 -3.30
CA LYS A 96 -21.88 12.11 -3.85
C LYS A 96 -22.61 12.99 -2.82
N ALA A 97 -22.70 12.56 -1.57
CA ALA A 97 -23.33 13.35 -0.51
C ALA A 97 -22.57 14.67 -0.26
N ALA A 98 -21.24 14.67 -0.26
CA ALA A 98 -20.43 15.88 -0.11
C ALA A 98 -20.59 16.85 -1.30
N VAL A 99 -20.76 16.33 -2.52
CA VAL A 99 -21.05 17.13 -3.72
C VAL A 99 -22.42 17.79 -3.62
N VAL A 100 -23.46 17.05 -3.23
CA VAL A 100 -24.83 17.59 -3.07
C VAL A 100 -24.89 18.68 -2.00
N GLN A 101 -24.04 18.58 -0.97
CA GLN A 101 -23.94 19.59 0.09
C GLN A 101 -23.09 20.81 -0.31
N GLU A 102 -22.62 20.91 -1.55
CA GLU A 102 -21.76 21.99 -2.09
C GLU A 102 -20.48 22.24 -1.27
N LYS A 103 -20.02 21.22 -0.52
CA LYS A 103 -18.83 21.33 0.33
C LYS A 103 -17.52 21.22 -0.44
N LEU A 104 -17.58 20.88 -1.73
CA LEU A 104 -16.43 20.59 -2.58
C LEU A 104 -16.42 21.47 -3.83
N THR A 105 -15.26 22.01 -4.15
CA THR A 105 -15.02 22.70 -5.42
C THR A 105 -14.96 21.70 -6.57
N ALA A 106 -15.29 22.13 -7.80
CA ALA A 106 -15.21 21.29 -8.99
C ALA A 106 -13.82 20.61 -9.18
N ALA A 107 -12.75 21.31 -8.79
CA ALA A 107 -11.39 20.75 -8.81
C ALA A 107 -11.21 19.58 -7.82
N ARG A 108 -11.74 19.71 -6.59
CA ARG A 108 -11.70 18.61 -5.61
C ARG A 108 -12.57 17.43 -6.02
N ILE A 109 -13.73 17.71 -6.64
CA ILE A 109 -14.61 16.67 -7.19
C ILE A 109 -13.86 15.81 -8.20
N LYS A 110 -13.22 16.46 -9.18
CA LYS A 110 -12.41 15.76 -10.19
C LYS A 110 -11.27 14.97 -9.55
N LEU A 111 -10.53 15.58 -8.62
CA LEU A 111 -9.41 14.93 -7.95
C LEU A 111 -9.83 13.65 -7.20
N MET A 112 -10.93 13.69 -6.45
CA MET A 112 -11.43 12.53 -5.70
C MET A 112 -11.94 11.43 -6.63
N ALA A 113 -12.72 11.78 -7.66
CA ALA A 113 -13.21 10.81 -8.64
C ALA A 113 -12.05 10.11 -9.39
N ASP A 114 -11.05 10.86 -9.81
CA ASP A 114 -9.86 10.32 -10.47
C ASP A 114 -9.08 9.37 -9.54
N ASN A 115 -8.96 9.70 -8.24
CA ASN A 115 -8.30 8.84 -7.26
C ASN A 115 -9.07 7.53 -7.01
N ILE A 116 -10.40 7.59 -6.88
CA ILE A 116 -11.23 6.38 -6.73
C ILE A 116 -11.09 5.48 -7.97
N SER A 117 -11.14 6.06 -9.18
CA SER A 117 -10.94 5.29 -10.42
C SER A 117 -9.57 4.63 -10.45
N ARG A 118 -8.50 5.39 -10.19
CA ARG A 118 -7.13 4.86 -10.15
C ARG A 118 -6.97 3.73 -9.13
N LEU A 119 -7.61 3.86 -7.97
CA LEU A 119 -7.59 2.83 -6.93
C LEU A 119 -8.25 1.53 -7.44
N CYS A 120 -9.45 1.64 -8.00
CA CYS A 120 -10.16 0.51 -8.59
C CYS A 120 -9.33 -0.16 -9.70
N ASP A 121 -8.72 0.63 -10.58
CA ASP A 121 -7.92 0.12 -11.69
C ASP A 121 -6.66 -0.58 -11.19
N PHE A 122 -5.98 0.00 -10.19
CA PHE A 122 -4.79 -0.58 -9.59
C PHE A 122 -5.10 -1.93 -8.94
N VAL A 123 -6.13 -2.00 -8.09
CA VAL A 123 -6.55 -3.24 -7.41
C VAL A 123 -6.90 -4.32 -8.43
N GLN A 124 -7.73 -4.00 -9.43
CA GLN A 124 -8.09 -4.96 -10.48
C GLN A 124 -6.87 -5.43 -11.28
N ASN A 125 -5.91 -4.55 -11.54
CA ASN A 125 -4.71 -4.92 -12.28
C ASN A 125 -3.79 -5.86 -11.48
N ILE A 126 -3.57 -5.57 -10.20
CA ILE A 126 -2.82 -6.45 -9.29
C ILE A 126 -3.48 -7.83 -9.19
N GLN A 127 -4.80 -7.86 -9.03
CA GLN A 127 -5.56 -9.11 -8.98
C GLN A 127 -5.43 -9.93 -10.26
N ARG A 128 -5.43 -9.27 -11.43
CA ARG A 128 -5.24 -9.94 -12.73
C ARG A 128 -3.84 -10.52 -12.92
N ILE A 129 -2.81 -9.88 -12.35
CA ILE A 129 -1.43 -10.38 -12.38
C ILE A 129 -1.28 -11.62 -11.50
N GLY A 130 -2.13 -11.77 -10.48
CA GLY A 130 -2.06 -12.88 -9.54
C GLY A 130 -0.75 -12.83 -8.75
N VAL A 131 -0.49 -11.68 -8.12
CA VAL A 131 0.70 -11.47 -7.27
C VAL A 131 0.58 -12.34 -6.02
N ASP A 132 1.63 -13.09 -5.69
CA ASP A 132 1.65 -13.92 -4.48
C ASP A 132 2.19 -13.17 -3.25
N ASP A 133 2.06 -13.79 -2.07
CA ASP A 133 2.45 -13.17 -0.80
C ASP A 133 3.94 -12.79 -0.76
N TYR A 134 4.80 -13.60 -1.37
CA TYR A 134 6.23 -13.36 -1.42
C TYR A 134 6.55 -12.15 -2.29
N GLU A 135 5.97 -12.08 -3.47
CA GLU A 135 6.11 -10.95 -4.38
C GLU A 135 5.58 -9.66 -3.76
N PHE A 136 4.45 -9.70 -3.05
CA PHE A 136 3.94 -8.56 -2.28
C PHE A 136 4.93 -8.10 -1.20
N ALA A 137 5.54 -9.03 -0.46
CA ALA A 137 6.52 -8.71 0.57
C ALA A 137 7.77 -8.03 -0.04
N VAL A 138 8.26 -8.52 -1.19
CA VAL A 138 9.38 -7.90 -1.90
C VAL A 138 9.00 -6.53 -2.46
N LEU A 139 7.79 -6.36 -3.03
CA LEU A 139 7.33 -5.06 -3.50
C LEU A 139 7.25 -4.03 -2.37
N ARG A 140 6.73 -4.41 -1.19
CA ARG A 140 6.77 -3.53 0.00
C ARG A 140 8.18 -3.15 0.40
N LEU A 141 9.11 -4.10 0.38
CA LEU A 141 10.52 -3.86 0.70
C LEU A 141 11.13 -2.84 -0.27
N LEU A 142 10.86 -2.98 -1.57
CA LEU A 142 11.31 -2.05 -2.60
C LEU A 142 10.70 -0.64 -2.43
N LEU A 143 9.46 -0.52 -1.95
CA LEU A 143 8.84 0.79 -1.64
C LEU A 143 9.54 1.47 -0.47
N LEU A 144 9.72 0.75 0.65
CA LEU A 144 10.39 1.28 1.85
C LEU A 144 11.77 1.84 1.52
N PHE A 145 12.55 1.05 0.80
CA PHE A 145 13.93 1.36 0.47
C PHE A 145 14.08 2.08 -0.86
N SER A 146 13.04 2.71 -1.41
CA SER A 146 13.11 3.43 -2.70
C SER A 146 14.03 4.65 -2.64
N THR A 147 14.71 4.95 -3.74
CA THR A 147 15.72 6.04 -3.83
C THR A 147 15.18 7.43 -3.51
N ASP A 148 13.87 7.65 -3.66
CA ASP A 148 13.21 8.91 -3.32
C ASP A 148 13.09 9.13 -1.81
N ASN A 149 12.95 8.05 -1.02
CA ASN A 149 13.02 8.11 0.44
C ASN A 149 14.46 8.38 0.92
N ILE A 150 15.45 7.88 0.16
CA ILE A 150 16.88 8.00 0.45
C ILE A 150 17.39 9.43 0.21
N ARG A 151 16.92 10.13 -0.82
CA ARG A 151 17.41 11.49 -1.15
C ARG A 151 17.03 12.56 -0.11
N ARG A 152 16.04 12.29 0.74
CA ARG A 152 15.55 13.24 1.73
C ARG A 152 16.40 13.28 3.01
N GLU A 153 17.31 12.31 3.19
CA GLU A 153 18.24 12.24 4.32
C GLU A 153 19.62 11.79 3.83
N PRO A 154 20.73 12.46 4.18
CA PRO A 154 22.07 11.94 3.95
C PRO A 154 22.31 10.76 4.90
N MET A 155 21.68 9.63 4.59
CA MET A 155 21.93 8.35 5.24
C MET A 155 23.43 8.08 5.12
N ARG A 156 24.13 8.00 6.25
CA ARG A 156 25.56 7.61 6.31
C ARG A 156 25.81 6.19 5.75
N HIS A 157 24.75 5.47 5.39
CA HIS A 157 24.71 4.10 4.90
C HIS A 157 24.10 3.96 3.49
N SER A 158 24.18 4.98 2.62
CA SER A 158 23.66 4.90 1.24
C SER A 158 24.10 3.63 0.48
N THR A 159 25.35 3.18 0.69
CA THR A 159 25.90 1.94 0.11
C THR A 159 25.19 0.66 0.59
N SER A 160 24.59 0.67 1.78
CA SER A 160 23.82 -0.48 2.29
C SER A 160 22.42 -0.57 1.67
N LEU A 161 21.85 0.55 1.22
CA LEU A 161 20.46 0.62 0.74
C LEU A 161 20.33 0.15 -0.72
N GLU A 162 21.25 0.57 -1.58
CA GLU A 162 21.37 0.03 -2.95
C GLU A 162 21.59 -1.49 -2.90
N GLY A 163 22.42 -1.97 -1.96
CA GLY A 163 22.60 -3.40 -1.72
C GLY A 163 21.30 -4.12 -1.33
N ILE A 164 20.46 -3.51 -0.50
CA ILE A 164 19.14 -4.07 -0.12
C ILE A 164 18.23 -4.17 -1.34
N GLN A 165 18.18 -3.13 -2.18
CA GLN A 165 17.36 -3.13 -3.41
C GLN A 165 17.83 -4.19 -4.41
N ASP A 166 19.14 -4.32 -4.60
CA ASP A 166 19.74 -5.31 -5.50
C ASP A 166 19.44 -6.74 -5.02
N ILE A 167 19.57 -6.98 -3.72
CA ILE A 167 19.22 -8.28 -3.15
C ILE A 167 17.72 -8.53 -3.34
N ALA A 168 16.85 -7.58 -3.00
CA ALA A 168 15.39 -7.70 -3.18
C ALA A 168 15.01 -8.01 -4.64
N CYS A 169 15.59 -7.30 -5.60
CA CYS A 169 15.35 -7.53 -7.03
C CYS A 169 15.83 -8.92 -7.48
N ARG A 170 17.03 -9.33 -7.06
CA ARG A 170 17.57 -10.67 -7.37
C ARG A 170 16.68 -11.76 -6.81
N CYS A 171 16.22 -11.60 -5.58
CA CYS A 171 15.35 -12.55 -4.90
C CYS A 171 13.99 -12.69 -5.60
N LEU A 172 13.39 -11.57 -6.02
CA LEU A 172 12.18 -11.58 -6.82
C LEU A 172 12.36 -12.38 -8.11
N ARG A 173 13.50 -12.18 -8.81
CA ARG A 173 13.80 -12.93 -10.05
C ARG A 173 13.92 -14.42 -9.79
N VAL A 174 14.70 -14.81 -8.77
CA VAL A 174 14.87 -16.21 -8.40
C VAL A 174 13.53 -16.87 -8.07
N HIS A 175 12.67 -16.18 -7.30
CA HIS A 175 11.33 -16.67 -6.97
C HIS A 175 10.46 -16.86 -8.22
N ILE A 176 10.44 -15.89 -9.14
CA ILE A 176 9.70 -15.98 -10.41
C ILE A 176 10.21 -17.15 -11.28
N ASP A 177 11.53 -17.34 -11.34
CA ASP A 177 12.15 -18.42 -12.11
C ASP A 177 11.82 -19.81 -11.51
N GLN A 178 11.77 -19.91 -10.18
CA GLN A 178 11.49 -21.15 -9.45
C GLN A 178 10.00 -21.52 -9.41
N SER A 179 9.10 -20.54 -9.43
CA SER A 179 7.64 -20.74 -9.38
C SER A 179 7.05 -21.27 -10.71
N HIS A 180 7.90 -21.69 -11.66
CA HIS A 180 7.53 -22.34 -12.91
C HIS A 180 6.44 -21.59 -13.69
N HIS A 181 6.64 -20.28 -13.91
CA HIS A 181 5.84 -19.48 -14.85
C HIS A 181 6.57 -19.26 -16.19
N PRO A 182 6.84 -20.30 -17.00
CA PRO A 182 7.59 -20.17 -18.27
C PRO A 182 6.90 -19.26 -19.29
N SER A 183 5.61 -18.99 -19.13
CA SER A 183 4.81 -18.11 -19.99
C SER A 183 4.87 -16.62 -19.61
N GLN A 184 5.53 -16.24 -18.52
CA GLN A 184 5.55 -14.87 -18.01
C GLN A 184 6.97 -14.29 -17.94
N SER A 185 7.70 -14.34 -19.06
CA SER A 185 9.07 -13.78 -19.17
C SER A 185 9.17 -12.29 -18.80
N ASP A 186 8.05 -11.57 -18.81
CA ASP A 186 7.94 -10.15 -18.46
C ASP A 186 7.36 -9.90 -17.05
N ARG A 187 7.11 -10.94 -16.23
CA ARG A 187 6.51 -10.81 -14.89
C ARG A 187 7.30 -9.86 -13.99
N PHE A 188 8.62 -10.03 -13.93
CA PHE A 188 9.51 -9.15 -13.15
C PHE A 188 9.30 -7.68 -13.51
N ALA A 189 9.32 -7.35 -14.81
CA ALA A 189 9.08 -5.99 -15.27
C ALA A 189 7.66 -5.51 -14.96
N LYS A 190 6.64 -6.36 -15.16
CA LYS A 190 5.24 -6.05 -14.85
C LYS A 190 5.03 -5.69 -13.38
N LEU A 191 5.68 -6.42 -12.46
CA LEU A 191 5.61 -6.17 -11.02
C LEU A 191 6.30 -4.84 -10.66
N LEU A 192 7.51 -4.61 -11.17
CA LEU A 192 8.23 -3.35 -10.92
C LEU A 192 7.48 -2.12 -11.46
N LEU A 193 6.80 -2.24 -12.60
CA LEU A 193 5.97 -1.18 -13.17
C LEU A 193 4.74 -0.82 -12.31
N LYS A 194 4.43 -1.58 -11.25
CA LYS A 194 3.40 -1.21 -10.27
C LYS A 194 3.88 -0.20 -9.25
N LEU A 195 5.18 -0.18 -8.95
CA LEU A 195 5.76 0.73 -7.96
C LEU A 195 5.57 2.22 -8.38
N PRO A 196 5.82 2.64 -9.63
CA PRO A 196 5.55 4.01 -10.05
C PRO A 196 4.07 4.40 -10.00
N ALA A 197 3.16 3.45 -10.28
CA ALA A 197 1.72 3.73 -10.25
C ALA A 197 1.24 4.08 -8.82
N LEU A 198 1.84 3.46 -7.80
CA LEU A 198 1.54 3.76 -6.39
C LEU A 198 1.87 5.21 -6.00
N ARG A 199 2.85 5.83 -6.66
CA ARG A 199 3.25 7.23 -6.42
C ARG A 199 2.24 8.26 -6.90
N THR A 200 1.26 7.84 -7.70
CA THR A 200 0.22 8.74 -8.23
C THR A 200 -0.89 9.02 -7.22
N PHE A 201 -0.94 8.28 -6.11
CA PHE A 201 -1.89 8.49 -5.04
C PHE A 201 -1.41 9.59 -4.10
N ASN A 202 -2.30 10.54 -3.81
CA ASN A 202 -2.01 11.66 -2.92
C ASN A 202 -2.40 11.30 -1.47
N ALA A 203 -1.48 11.47 -0.53
CA ALA A 203 -1.70 11.18 0.89
C ALA A 203 -2.96 11.87 1.45
N ASN A 204 -3.10 13.18 1.26
CA ASN A 204 -4.24 13.95 1.77
C ASN A 204 -5.57 13.46 1.19
N THR A 205 -5.60 13.10 -0.10
CA THR A 205 -6.83 12.56 -0.71
C THR A 205 -7.14 11.15 -0.20
N MET A 206 -6.13 10.33 0.06
CA MET A 206 -6.33 9.00 0.63
C MET A 206 -6.79 9.08 2.10
N GLU A 207 -6.28 10.06 2.85
CA GLU A 207 -6.81 10.44 4.16
C GLU A 207 -8.28 10.85 4.09
N ASP A 208 -8.62 11.77 3.18
CA ASP A 208 -10.00 12.22 2.99
C ASP A 208 -10.97 11.10 2.60
N LEU A 209 -10.49 10.08 1.89
CA LEU A 209 -11.31 8.96 1.45
C LEU A 209 -11.51 7.92 2.56
N PHE A 210 -10.45 7.54 3.27
CA PHE A 210 -10.48 6.40 4.19
C PHE A 210 -10.60 6.77 5.66
N PHE A 211 -10.16 7.97 6.07
CA PHE A 211 -9.90 8.28 7.48
C PHE A 211 -10.59 9.53 7.97
N ALA A 212 -10.64 10.58 7.15
CA ALA A 212 -11.51 11.70 7.43
C ALA A 212 -12.92 11.30 7.04
N ASN A 213 -13.83 11.21 8.01
CA ASN A 213 -15.23 11.40 7.68
C ASN A 213 -15.29 12.68 6.85
N LEU A 214 -15.82 12.65 5.62
CA LEU A 214 -15.75 13.75 4.66
C LEU A 214 -16.26 15.12 5.20
N ILE A 215 -16.79 15.19 6.42
CA ILE A 215 -16.73 16.34 7.32
C ILE A 215 -16.45 15.88 8.78
N GLY A 216 -15.24 16.07 9.30
CA GLY A 216 -15.00 16.14 10.76
C GLY A 216 -14.04 15.11 11.37
N GLN A 217 -12.76 15.50 11.42
CA GLN A 217 -11.68 15.11 12.35
C GLN A 217 -11.38 13.63 12.59
N VAL A 218 -10.29 13.14 11.96
CA VAL A 218 -9.03 12.70 12.62
C VAL A 218 -7.90 12.94 11.61
N GLN A 219 -6.88 13.73 11.97
CA GLN A 219 -5.66 13.88 11.16
C GLN A 219 -4.68 12.74 11.51
N ILE A 220 -4.05 12.14 10.51
CA ILE A 220 -2.96 11.18 10.71
C ILE A 220 -1.65 11.96 10.62
N ASP A 221 -1.21 12.54 11.74
CA ASP A 221 0.14 13.13 11.89
C ASP A 221 1.11 12.15 12.57
#